data_AF-A0A916HCA2-F1
#
_entry.id   AF-A0A916HCA2-F1
#
_cell.length_a   1.000
_cell.length_b   1.000
_cell.length_c   1.000
_cell.angle_alpha   90.00
_cell.angle_beta   90.00
_cell.angle_gamma   90.00
#
_symmetry.space_group_name_H-M   'P 1'
#
loop_
_entity.id
_entity.type
_entity.pdbx_description
1 polymer ?
#
loop_
_entity_poly.entity_id
_entity_poly.type
_entity_poly.pdbx_seq_one_letter_code
_entity_poly.pdbx_strand_id
1 'polypeptide(L)'
;MPCRARSPSPGRPTTTDARAAPERRRVEARVGSLTRVLSRALLALAPVAGFAAPSIGGCPVFPADNVWNVRVDTLPVHPQSDARVATIGAVRPLHPDFGTFYAGAPNGIAFVVVQSGSAGATVTFDFDDESDPGPYPIPPDPPIEGGSASNGDRHALIVEAGRCRLYELYAAWPNDDGTWRAGSGAIFDLARNALRPATWTSADAAGLAILPGLARFDEAAAGEVAHALRFTAPQTRAAFVWPARHEASSLDGANYPPMGQRFRLKAGVDVAGFPASVQPILRALKRYGMMLADNGSPWYLSGAPDPRWNDDELHALAALAGADFEAVDVSSLGVDPDAGATRAGTPAGGRTAIEFHRASADHSFVSSDAAEIAALDAGVFAGWTRTGESFGVEPAGTRSGAQRTPVCRFYGRPEAGLDSHFFSASPAECRQVIDRYGADWQLESPEVFVVALPDAASGACPTGTVPLYRVFNGRRDANHRYTVSPALRARMVAAGGIAEGYGPDAVAMCAPAPP
;
A
#
# COMPACT_ATOMS: atom_id res chain seq x y z
N MET A 1 -24.53 6.68 80.18
CA MET A 1 -25.94 7.09 80.15
C MET A 1 -26.42 7.07 78.70
N PRO A 2 -27.62 6.54 78.40
CA PRO A 2 -28.26 5.37 79.00
C PRO A 2 -28.68 4.35 77.90
N CYS A 3 -28.57 3.04 78.17
CA CYS A 3 -29.71 2.11 78.43
C CYS A 3 -30.29 1.50 77.14
N ARG A 4 -30.77 0.25 77.03
CA ARG A 4 -31.06 -0.94 77.87
C ARG A 4 -31.67 -1.97 76.85
N ALA A 5 -31.80 -3.28 76.99
CA ALA A 5 -31.51 -4.26 78.03
C ALA A 5 -31.64 -5.70 77.45
N ARG A 6 -30.83 -6.60 78.04
CA ARG A 6 -30.97 -8.02 78.42
C ARG A 6 -32.14 -8.90 77.88
N SER A 7 -31.73 -10.04 77.26
CA SER A 7 -31.89 -11.49 77.62
C SER A 7 -33.04 -11.95 78.57
N PRO A 8 -33.49 -13.25 78.65
CA PRO A 8 -32.84 -14.53 78.24
C PRO A 8 -33.76 -15.70 77.72
N SER A 9 -33.10 -16.85 77.40
CA SER A 9 -33.49 -18.31 77.27
C SER A 9 -34.70 -18.87 78.09
N PRO A 10 -35.09 -20.19 78.06
CA PRO A 10 -34.49 -21.44 77.47
C PRO A 10 -35.51 -22.45 76.84
N GLY A 11 -35.04 -23.63 76.36
CA GLY A 11 -35.91 -24.81 76.23
C GLY A 11 -35.41 -25.95 75.31
N ARG A 12 -34.69 -26.93 75.87
CA ARG A 12 -34.54 -28.33 75.36
C ARG A 12 -35.82 -29.14 75.75
N PRO A 13 -36.13 -30.39 75.30
CA PRO A 13 -35.20 -31.47 74.89
C PRO A 13 -35.67 -32.47 73.78
N THR A 14 -34.76 -33.38 73.36
CA THR A 14 -34.86 -34.85 73.04
C THR A 14 -36.14 -35.43 72.40
N THR A 15 -36.20 -36.40 71.48
CA THR A 15 -35.41 -37.55 70.95
C THR A 15 -36.09 -37.91 69.59
N THR A 16 -35.57 -38.68 68.62
CA THR A 16 -35.34 -40.14 68.64
C THR A 16 -34.82 -40.60 67.26
N ASP A 17 -34.06 -41.69 67.27
CA ASP A 17 -33.46 -42.50 66.19
C ASP A 17 -34.16 -42.56 64.82
N ALA A 18 -33.34 -42.64 63.75
CA ALA A 18 -32.99 -43.91 63.10
C ALA A 18 -32.15 -43.73 61.82
N ARG A 19 -31.21 -44.67 61.63
CA ARG A 19 -30.26 -44.83 60.52
C ARG A 19 -30.96 -45.06 59.16
N ALA A 20 -30.34 -44.58 58.07
CA ALA A 20 -29.91 -45.38 56.91
C ALA A 20 -29.51 -44.48 55.71
N ALA A 21 -28.41 -44.83 55.06
CA ALA A 21 -27.96 -44.31 53.76
C ALA A 21 -28.51 -45.19 52.60
N PRO A 22 -28.10 -45.00 51.33
CA PRO A 22 -28.72 -44.11 50.35
C PRO A 22 -29.35 -44.90 49.16
N GLU A 23 -30.31 -44.31 48.45
CA GLU A 23 -30.80 -44.85 47.17
C GLU A 23 -30.61 -43.86 46.02
N ARG A 24 -29.97 -44.34 44.94
CA ARG A 24 -29.80 -43.63 43.67
C ARG A 24 -31.14 -43.61 42.93
N ARG A 25 -31.56 -42.45 42.43
CA ARG A 25 -32.59 -42.35 41.38
C ARG A 25 -32.05 -41.64 40.14
N ARG A 26 -32.23 -42.32 39.01
CA ARG A 26 -32.06 -41.83 37.64
C ARG A 26 -33.00 -40.65 37.39
N VAL A 27 -32.52 -39.66 36.65
CA VAL A 27 -33.36 -38.64 36.01
C VAL A 27 -33.25 -38.82 34.50
N GLU A 28 -34.38 -39.15 33.88
CA GLU A 28 -34.58 -39.12 32.43
C GLU A 28 -34.66 -37.66 31.97
N ALA A 29 -33.88 -37.30 30.95
CA ALA A 29 -33.97 -36.00 30.30
C ALA A 29 -34.98 -36.06 29.15
N ARG A 30 -36.00 -35.19 29.21
CA ARG A 30 -36.98 -34.96 28.15
C ARG A 30 -36.35 -34.22 26.98
N VAL A 31 -36.60 -34.73 25.78
CA VAL A 31 -36.32 -34.13 24.47
C VAL A 31 -37.30 -32.97 24.22
N GLY A 32 -36.77 -31.80 23.87
CA GLY A 32 -37.53 -30.65 23.37
C GLY A 32 -36.81 -30.05 22.17
N SER A 33 -37.46 -30.10 21.01
CA SER A 33 -37.00 -29.54 19.72
C SER A 33 -36.67 -28.06 19.80
N LEU A 34 -35.49 -27.69 19.28
CA LEU A 34 -35.12 -26.32 18.91
C LEU A 34 -34.82 -26.27 17.42
N THR A 35 -35.83 -25.90 16.64
CA THR A 35 -35.71 -25.55 15.23
C THR A 35 -34.97 -24.22 15.13
N ARG A 36 -33.68 -24.24 14.77
CA ARG A 36 -32.90 -23.01 14.50
C ARG A 36 -33.26 -22.49 13.11
N VAL A 37 -33.96 -21.36 13.05
CA VAL A 37 -34.05 -20.51 11.86
C VAL A 37 -32.71 -19.80 11.72
N LEU A 38 -31.84 -20.26 10.80
CA LEU A 38 -30.68 -19.48 10.36
C LEU A 38 -31.16 -18.42 9.38
N SER A 39 -31.38 -17.19 9.85
CA SER A 39 -31.44 -16.02 8.98
C SER A 39 -30.04 -15.78 8.41
N ARG A 40 -29.88 -16.02 7.10
CA ARG A 40 -28.71 -15.61 6.34
C ARG A 40 -28.67 -14.08 6.28
N ALA A 41 -27.82 -13.46 7.10
CA ALA A 41 -27.34 -12.11 6.81
C ALA A 41 -26.37 -12.23 5.62
N LEU A 42 -26.85 -11.93 4.40
CA LEU A 42 -25.95 -11.58 3.30
C LEU A 42 -25.27 -10.27 3.69
N LEU A 43 -24.05 -10.32 4.22
CA LEU A 43 -23.15 -9.17 4.07
C LEU A 43 -22.84 -9.08 2.58
N ALA A 44 -23.45 -8.10 1.92
CA ALA A 44 -22.96 -7.63 0.64
C ALA A 44 -21.54 -7.08 0.89
N LEU A 45 -20.53 -7.88 0.60
CA LEU A 45 -19.16 -7.39 0.43
C LEU A 45 -19.19 -6.50 -0.80
N ALA A 46 -19.30 -5.19 -0.59
CA ALA A 46 -19.00 -4.22 -1.63
C ALA A 46 -17.57 -4.48 -2.12
N PRO A 47 -17.33 -4.53 -3.43
CA PRO A 47 -15.99 -4.75 -3.96
C PRO A 47 -15.08 -3.60 -3.50
N VAL A 48 -14.01 -3.93 -2.79
CA VAL A 48 -12.91 -2.98 -2.54
C VAL A 48 -12.18 -2.84 -3.88
N ALA A 49 -12.41 -1.72 -4.57
CA ALA A 49 -11.67 -1.38 -5.78
C ALA A 49 -10.17 -1.38 -5.47
N GLY A 50 -9.36 -2.06 -6.28
CA GLY A 50 -7.92 -1.80 -6.32
C GLY A 50 -7.73 -0.48 -7.06
N PHE A 51 -7.21 0.55 -6.38
CA PHE A 51 -7.10 1.88 -6.95
C PHE A 51 -5.89 1.97 -7.88
N ALA A 52 -6.10 2.55 -9.06
CA ALA A 52 -5.04 2.88 -9.99
C ALA A 52 -4.11 3.94 -9.37
N ALA A 53 -2.87 4.06 -9.88
CA ALA A 53 -2.01 5.19 -9.54
C ALA A 53 -2.81 6.51 -9.71
N PRO A 54 -2.67 7.45 -8.76
CA PRO A 54 -3.45 8.68 -8.78
C PRO A 54 -3.29 9.39 -10.12
N SER A 55 -4.38 9.94 -10.66
CA SER A 55 -4.36 10.62 -11.95
C SER A 55 -5.05 11.98 -11.89
N ILE A 56 -4.46 12.99 -12.52
CA ILE A 56 -4.97 14.35 -12.57
C ILE A 56 -4.97 14.79 -14.04
N GLY A 57 -6.12 15.27 -14.54
CA GLY A 57 -6.23 15.70 -15.94
C GLY A 57 -5.94 14.60 -16.96
N GLY A 58 -6.15 13.32 -16.60
CA GLY A 58 -5.83 12.17 -17.43
C GLY A 58 -4.36 11.74 -17.41
N CYS A 59 -3.52 12.39 -16.60
CA CYS A 59 -2.11 12.06 -16.43
C CYS A 59 -1.88 11.30 -15.13
N PRO A 60 -1.00 10.28 -15.10
CA PRO A 60 -0.56 9.68 -13.84
C PRO A 60 0.13 10.76 -13.00
N VAL A 61 0.09 10.65 -11.67
CA VAL A 61 0.92 11.42 -10.74
C VAL A 61 2.11 10.55 -10.37
N PHE A 62 3.07 10.52 -11.29
CA PHE A 62 4.20 9.60 -11.35
C PHE A 62 3.85 8.13 -11.65
N PRO A 63 4.81 7.35 -12.20
CA PRO A 63 4.67 5.90 -12.38
C PRO A 63 4.32 5.16 -11.08
N ALA A 64 3.69 3.99 -11.20
CA ALA A 64 3.29 3.19 -10.04
C ALA A 64 4.48 2.64 -9.22
N ASP A 65 5.66 2.49 -9.83
CA ASP A 65 6.91 2.08 -9.17
C ASP A 65 7.70 3.26 -8.59
N ASN A 66 7.17 4.49 -8.70
CA ASN A 66 7.76 5.68 -8.12
C ASN A 66 7.68 5.64 -6.59
N VAL A 67 8.70 6.20 -5.92
CA VAL A 67 8.80 6.34 -4.47
C VAL A 67 7.57 6.97 -3.79
N TRP A 68 6.83 7.85 -4.48
CA TRP A 68 5.55 8.38 -4.01
C TRP A 68 4.45 7.31 -3.94
N ASN A 69 4.44 6.37 -4.88
CA ASN A 69 3.35 5.43 -5.11
C ASN A 69 3.61 4.02 -4.54
N VAL A 70 4.75 3.80 -3.87
CA VAL A 70 5.08 2.52 -3.24
C VAL A 70 4.81 2.50 -1.74
N ARG A 71 4.35 1.32 -1.28
CA ARG A 71 4.08 1.06 0.13
C ARG A 71 5.37 0.91 0.93
N VAL A 72 5.33 1.33 2.18
CA VAL A 72 6.44 1.33 3.13
C VAL A 72 6.06 0.70 4.48
N ASP A 73 4.84 0.18 4.63
CA ASP A 73 4.33 -0.40 5.88
C ASP A 73 5.06 -1.66 6.33
N THR A 74 5.72 -2.37 5.41
CA THR A 74 6.49 -3.59 5.69
C THR A 74 7.99 -3.33 5.85
N LEU A 75 8.45 -2.11 5.60
CA LEU A 75 9.87 -1.77 5.68
C LEU A 75 10.35 -1.68 7.14
N PRO A 76 11.66 -1.88 7.41
CA PRO A 76 12.18 -1.74 8.75
C PRO A 76 12.01 -0.31 9.29
N VAL A 77 11.79 -0.22 10.61
CA VAL A 77 11.85 1.07 11.33
C VAL A 77 13.30 1.56 11.30
N HIS A 78 13.48 2.84 11.01
CA HIS A 78 14.81 3.45 10.97
C HIS A 78 15.41 3.48 12.39
N PRO A 79 16.70 3.11 12.58
CA PRO A 79 17.33 3.04 13.92
C PRO A 79 17.28 4.33 14.74
N GLN A 80 17.27 5.49 14.06
CA GLN A 80 17.14 6.82 14.68
C GLN A 80 15.69 7.33 14.80
N SER A 81 14.68 6.47 14.65
CA SER A 81 13.27 6.89 14.64
C SER A 81 12.89 7.71 15.87
N ASP A 82 13.16 7.20 17.08
CA ASP A 82 12.79 7.87 18.33
C ASP A 82 13.49 9.23 18.49
N ALA A 83 14.76 9.33 18.12
CA ALA A 83 15.51 10.58 18.17
C ALA A 83 14.93 11.64 17.23
N ARG A 84 14.56 11.26 16.01
CA ARG A 84 13.98 12.16 15.01
C ARG A 84 12.56 12.58 15.38
N VAL A 85 11.74 11.65 15.87
CA VAL A 85 10.40 11.96 16.39
C VAL A 85 10.50 12.94 17.57
N ALA A 86 11.50 12.78 18.44
CA ALA A 86 11.73 13.70 19.54
C ALA A 86 12.09 15.12 19.06
N THR A 87 12.93 15.27 18.02
CA THR A 87 13.29 16.59 17.48
C THR A 87 12.15 17.29 16.76
N ILE A 88 11.26 16.55 16.08
CA ILE A 88 10.07 17.13 15.46
C ILE A 88 9.03 17.48 16.54
N GLY A 89 8.80 16.56 17.48
CA GLY A 89 7.96 16.75 18.65
C GLY A 89 7.05 15.56 18.91
N ALA A 90 7.44 14.66 19.82
CA ALA A 90 6.69 13.43 20.11
C ALA A 90 5.27 13.64 20.65
N VAL A 91 5.03 14.75 21.35
CA VAL A 91 3.70 15.09 21.92
C VAL A 91 2.96 16.15 21.11
N ARG A 92 3.54 16.60 19.98
CA ARG A 92 2.90 17.59 19.12
C ARG A 92 1.87 16.88 18.25
N PRO A 93 0.66 17.46 18.09
CA PRO A 93 -0.39 16.83 17.31
C PRO A 93 -0.05 16.86 15.82
N LEU A 94 -0.54 15.87 15.08
CA LEU A 94 -0.63 15.95 13.63
C LEU A 94 -1.60 17.08 13.26
N HIS A 95 -1.19 18.00 12.42
CA HIS A 95 -2.00 19.15 12.03
C HIS A 95 -2.38 19.05 10.55
N PRO A 96 -3.68 19.00 10.20
CA PRO A 96 -4.10 19.14 8.81
C PRO A 96 -3.96 20.61 8.36
N ASP A 97 -2.95 20.87 7.54
CA ASP A 97 -2.69 22.20 6.96
C ASP A 97 -3.39 22.33 5.59
N PHE A 98 -4.68 21.96 5.58
CA PHE A 98 -5.57 22.03 4.42
C PHE A 98 -7.02 21.88 4.87
N GLY A 99 -7.97 22.26 4.00
CA GLY A 99 -9.39 22.15 4.28
C GLY A 99 -10.22 23.03 3.36
N THR A 100 -11.22 23.71 3.93
CA THR A 100 -12.05 24.66 3.16
C THR A 100 -11.39 26.05 3.07
N PHE A 101 -11.42 26.83 4.16
CA PHE A 101 -10.92 28.20 4.25
C PHE A 101 -10.24 28.45 5.60
N TYR A 102 -9.16 29.22 5.57
CA TYR A 102 -8.46 29.71 6.75
C TYR A 102 -8.08 31.18 6.54
N ALA A 103 -8.33 32.02 7.54
CA ALA A 103 -8.00 33.46 7.52
C ALA A 103 -8.48 34.22 6.26
N GLY A 104 -9.61 33.80 5.66
CA GLY A 104 -10.19 34.45 4.48
C GLY A 104 -9.65 33.97 3.13
N ALA A 105 -8.82 32.92 3.11
CA ALA A 105 -8.30 32.30 1.89
C ALA A 105 -8.49 30.78 1.89
N PRO A 106 -8.45 30.11 0.73
CA PRO A 106 -8.47 28.64 0.66
C PRO A 106 -7.34 28.03 1.51
N ASN A 107 -7.66 27.02 2.34
CA ASN A 107 -6.69 26.39 3.23
C ASN A 107 -5.96 25.22 2.54
N GLY A 108 -4.63 25.32 2.42
CA GLY A 108 -3.78 24.33 1.76
C GLY A 108 -3.25 24.82 0.41
N ILE A 109 -2.60 23.90 -0.32
CA ILE A 109 -1.87 24.23 -1.55
C ILE A 109 -2.71 23.88 -2.77
N ALA A 110 -3.20 24.90 -3.47
CA ALA A 110 -4.08 24.74 -4.61
C ALA A 110 -3.33 24.41 -5.91
N PHE A 111 -4.00 23.70 -6.83
CA PHE A 111 -3.49 23.43 -8.16
C PHE A 111 -4.57 23.65 -9.23
N VAL A 112 -4.14 23.83 -10.48
CA VAL A 112 -5.03 23.96 -11.63
C VAL A 112 -4.58 23.03 -12.76
N VAL A 113 -5.55 22.52 -13.52
CA VAL A 113 -5.29 21.72 -14.73
C VAL A 113 -5.53 22.59 -15.96
N VAL A 114 -4.52 22.68 -16.83
CA VAL A 114 -4.61 23.34 -18.13
C VAL A 114 -4.44 22.31 -19.24
N GLN A 115 -4.97 22.60 -20.43
CA GLN A 115 -4.79 21.70 -21.59
C GLN A 115 -3.43 21.94 -22.26
N SER A 116 -2.90 20.90 -22.90
CA SER A 116 -1.67 21.02 -23.70
C SER A 116 -1.80 22.13 -24.75
N GLY A 117 -0.76 22.95 -24.88
CA GLY A 117 -0.75 24.06 -25.84
C GLY A 117 -1.32 25.37 -25.29
N SER A 118 -1.63 25.43 -23.99
CA SER A 118 -1.84 26.69 -23.28
C SER A 118 -0.64 27.61 -23.45
N ALA A 119 -0.89 28.92 -23.60
CA ALA A 119 0.18 29.90 -23.74
C ALA A 119 1.08 29.87 -22.50
N GLY A 120 2.39 29.83 -22.72
CA GLY A 120 3.37 29.90 -21.64
C GLY A 120 3.69 31.35 -21.26
N ALA A 121 3.78 31.61 -19.97
CA ALA A 121 4.34 32.83 -19.39
C ALA A 121 5.85 32.67 -19.18
N THR A 122 6.58 33.77 -19.34
CA THR A 122 7.99 33.86 -18.93
C THR A 122 8.03 34.15 -17.42
N VAL A 123 8.90 33.45 -16.71
CA VAL A 123 9.09 33.60 -15.27
C VAL A 123 10.55 33.97 -15.00
N THR A 124 10.79 35.00 -14.19
CA THR A 124 12.11 35.32 -13.64
C THR A 124 12.23 34.80 -12.23
N PHE A 125 13.36 34.19 -11.89
CA PHE A 125 13.59 33.53 -10.60
C PHE A 125 14.58 34.28 -9.72
N ASP A 126 14.35 34.26 -8.41
CA ASP A 126 15.35 34.71 -7.42
C ASP A 126 16.46 33.65 -7.25
N PHE A 127 16.11 32.35 -7.38
CA PHE A 127 17.01 31.19 -7.40
C PHE A 127 17.07 30.59 -8.81
N ASP A 128 17.64 31.33 -9.77
CA ASP A 128 17.62 30.98 -11.19
C ASP A 128 18.54 29.79 -11.54
N ASP A 129 19.63 29.61 -10.80
CA ASP A 129 20.60 28.52 -10.95
C ASP A 129 20.10 27.15 -10.48
N GLU A 130 19.00 27.12 -9.72
CA GLU A 130 18.30 25.91 -9.27
C GLU A 130 16.86 25.80 -9.81
N SER A 131 16.50 26.64 -10.80
CA SER A 131 15.15 26.68 -11.39
C SER A 131 15.13 26.24 -12.87
N ASP A 132 14.00 25.67 -13.29
CA ASP A 132 13.79 25.34 -14.70
C ASP A 132 13.34 26.59 -15.49
N PRO A 133 13.95 26.92 -16.64
CA PRO A 133 13.73 28.20 -17.33
C PRO A 133 12.35 28.37 -18.01
N GLY A 134 11.48 27.35 -17.98
CA GLY A 134 10.14 27.42 -18.57
C GLY A 134 10.10 27.30 -20.11
N PRO A 135 9.06 27.83 -20.77
CA PRO A 135 7.98 28.67 -20.22
C PRO A 135 6.97 27.88 -19.37
N TYR A 136 6.22 28.59 -18.51
CA TYR A 136 5.23 28.02 -17.57
C TYR A 136 3.81 28.29 -18.06
N PRO A 137 2.91 27.30 -18.19
CA PRO A 137 1.56 27.50 -18.73
C PRO A 137 0.58 28.07 -17.69
N ILE A 138 0.90 29.24 -17.15
CA ILE A 138 0.13 29.90 -16.09
C ILE A 138 -1.17 30.49 -16.67
N PRO A 139 -2.37 30.06 -16.21
CA PRO A 139 -3.63 30.65 -16.67
C PRO A 139 -3.80 32.10 -16.14
N PRO A 140 -4.74 32.91 -16.68
CA PRO A 140 -4.90 34.31 -16.28
C PRO A 140 -5.26 34.55 -14.80
N ASP A 141 -5.89 33.57 -14.14
CA ASP A 141 -6.26 33.63 -12.72
C ASP A 141 -5.90 32.29 -12.06
N PRO A 142 -4.59 32.01 -11.87
CA PRO A 142 -4.17 30.77 -11.26
C PRO A 142 -4.50 30.81 -9.76
N PRO A 143 -4.93 29.69 -9.17
CA PRO A 143 -5.04 29.64 -7.72
C PRO A 143 -3.64 29.73 -7.11
N ILE A 144 -3.50 30.60 -6.11
CA ILE A 144 -2.26 30.81 -5.35
C ILE A 144 -2.54 30.45 -3.89
N GLU A 145 -1.63 29.71 -3.25
CA GLU A 145 -1.72 29.40 -1.83
C GLU A 145 -1.86 30.66 -0.96
N GLY A 146 -2.82 30.63 -0.04
CA GLY A 146 -3.18 31.79 0.80
C GLY A 146 -3.86 32.93 0.03
N GLY A 147 -4.12 32.76 -1.26
CA GLY A 147 -4.75 33.76 -2.13
C GLY A 147 -3.77 34.79 -2.71
N SER A 148 -4.25 35.57 -3.68
CA SER A 148 -3.45 36.52 -4.46
C SER A 148 -2.82 37.64 -3.63
N ALA A 149 -3.36 37.95 -2.44
CA ALA A 149 -2.85 38.95 -1.50
C ALA A 149 -2.01 38.36 -0.34
N SER A 150 -1.74 37.05 -0.34
CA SER A 150 -0.95 36.39 0.69
C SER A 150 0.49 36.91 0.73
N ASN A 151 1.06 36.95 1.94
CA ASN A 151 2.49 37.21 2.18
C ASN A 151 3.27 35.93 2.56
N GLY A 152 2.63 34.76 2.47
CA GLY A 152 3.25 33.46 2.72
C GLY A 152 4.01 32.94 1.50
N ASP A 153 4.10 31.62 1.38
CA ASP A 153 4.91 30.96 0.34
C ASP A 153 4.34 31.11 -1.07
N ARG A 154 3.02 31.29 -1.19
CA ARG A 154 2.35 31.60 -2.48
C ARG A 154 2.69 30.59 -3.57
N HIS A 155 2.59 29.32 -3.26
CA HIS A 155 2.78 28.28 -4.26
C HIS A 155 1.72 28.39 -5.37
N ALA A 156 2.15 28.19 -6.62
CA ALA A 156 1.27 28.04 -7.78
C ALA A 156 1.61 26.74 -8.51
N LEU A 157 0.65 25.82 -8.57
CA LEU A 157 0.82 24.49 -9.17
C LEU A 157 -0.07 24.32 -10.40
N ILE A 158 0.54 23.91 -11.50
CA ILE A 158 -0.13 23.77 -12.78
C ILE A 158 0.17 22.39 -13.36
N VAL A 159 -0.88 21.63 -13.67
CA VAL A 159 -0.78 20.37 -14.42
C VAL A 159 -1.17 20.63 -15.87
N GLU A 160 -0.26 20.38 -16.80
CA GLU A 160 -0.55 20.41 -18.25
C GLU A 160 -1.03 19.04 -18.72
N ALA A 161 -2.35 18.89 -18.81
CA ALA A 161 -3.01 17.70 -19.34
C ALA A 161 -2.58 17.43 -20.80
N GLY A 162 -2.46 16.15 -21.18
CA GLY A 162 -2.03 15.72 -22.52
C GLY A 162 -0.51 15.65 -22.70
N ARG A 163 0.28 16.47 -21.98
CA ARG A 163 1.74 16.32 -21.89
C ARG A 163 2.24 15.70 -20.59
N CYS A 164 1.38 15.65 -19.58
CA CYS A 164 1.68 15.09 -18.26
C CYS A 164 2.88 15.75 -17.60
N ARG A 165 2.90 17.08 -17.67
CA ARG A 165 3.88 17.91 -16.96
C ARG A 165 3.25 18.63 -15.80
N LEU A 166 3.96 18.67 -14.70
CA LEU A 166 3.65 19.45 -13.52
C LEU A 166 4.64 20.61 -13.43
N TYR A 167 4.12 21.82 -13.28
CA TYR A 167 4.88 23.04 -13.11
C TYR A 167 4.55 23.59 -11.73
N GLU A 168 5.57 23.84 -10.91
CA GLU A 168 5.42 24.36 -9.56
C GLU A 168 6.28 25.60 -9.39
N LEU A 169 5.72 26.63 -8.78
CA LEU A 169 6.38 27.90 -8.49
C LEU A 169 6.27 28.20 -7.01
N TYR A 170 7.37 28.63 -6.40
CA TYR A 170 7.41 29.20 -5.05
C TYR A 170 7.47 30.74 -5.13
N ALA A 171 6.83 31.43 -4.19
CA ALA A 171 6.77 32.89 -4.10
C ALA A 171 6.31 33.55 -5.41
N ALA A 172 5.25 33.04 -6.03
CA ALA A 172 4.79 33.47 -7.35
C ALA A 172 4.02 34.80 -7.33
N TRP A 173 4.41 35.72 -8.22
CA TRP A 173 3.80 37.03 -8.41
C TRP A 173 3.66 37.39 -9.90
N PRO A 174 2.48 37.85 -10.35
CA PRO A 174 2.32 38.39 -11.69
C PRO A 174 2.94 39.78 -11.79
N ASN A 175 3.48 40.12 -12.97
CA ASN A 175 3.88 41.46 -13.36
C ASN A 175 2.80 42.10 -14.28
N ASP A 176 2.79 43.43 -14.38
CA ASP A 176 1.81 44.17 -15.19
C ASP A 176 1.90 43.89 -16.70
N ASP A 177 3.03 43.37 -17.18
CA ASP A 177 3.30 43.05 -18.59
C ASP A 177 2.92 41.62 -18.98
N GLY A 178 2.33 40.84 -18.07
CA GLY A 178 1.95 39.45 -18.26
C GLY A 178 3.07 38.44 -18.03
N THR A 179 4.28 38.88 -17.68
CA THR A 179 5.34 38.01 -17.14
C THR A 179 5.12 37.75 -15.65
N TRP A 180 5.92 36.86 -15.08
CA TRP A 180 5.85 36.50 -13.66
C TRP A 180 7.22 36.57 -13.00
N ARG A 181 7.24 36.83 -11.70
CA ARG A 181 8.40 36.60 -10.83
C ARG A 181 8.07 35.47 -9.86
N ALA A 182 9.05 34.62 -9.57
CA ALA A 182 8.96 33.58 -8.55
C ALA A 182 10.28 33.48 -7.80
N GLY A 183 10.27 32.92 -6.59
CA GLY A 183 11.50 32.56 -5.89
C GLY A 183 12.23 31.46 -6.65
N SER A 184 11.55 30.34 -6.87
CA SER A 184 12.05 29.20 -7.65
C SER A 184 10.95 28.58 -8.51
N GLY A 185 11.36 27.78 -9.49
CA GLY A 185 10.45 27.05 -10.38
C GLY A 185 10.95 25.65 -10.73
N ALA A 186 10.05 24.68 -10.71
CA ALA A 186 10.34 23.29 -11.03
C ALA A 186 9.34 22.70 -12.03
N ILE A 187 9.85 21.90 -12.96
CA ILE A 187 9.06 21.18 -13.96
C ILE A 187 9.30 19.68 -13.82
N PHE A 188 8.24 18.93 -13.59
CA PHE A 188 8.27 17.48 -13.44
C PHE A 188 7.52 16.80 -14.59
N ASP A 189 8.09 15.72 -15.12
CA ASP A 189 7.38 14.82 -16.02
C ASP A 189 6.68 13.75 -15.17
N LEU A 190 5.36 13.86 -15.08
CA LEU A 190 4.55 12.97 -14.26
C LEU A 190 4.44 11.55 -14.84
N ALA A 191 4.92 11.30 -16.05
CA ALA A 191 4.98 9.97 -16.63
C ALA A 191 6.33 9.28 -16.39
N ARG A 192 7.28 9.92 -15.71
CA ARG A 192 8.63 9.40 -15.49
C ARG A 192 9.05 9.42 -14.03
N ASN A 193 10.04 8.59 -13.73
CA ASN A 193 10.71 8.53 -12.44
C ASN A 193 11.92 9.47 -12.34
N ALA A 194 11.98 10.54 -13.14
CA ALA A 194 13.09 11.47 -13.10
C ALA A 194 13.02 12.32 -11.81
N LEU A 195 14.14 12.42 -11.09
CA LEU A 195 14.30 13.41 -10.02
C LEU A 195 14.96 14.68 -10.58
N ARG A 196 14.88 15.77 -9.81
CA ARG A 196 15.67 16.98 -10.10
C ARG A 196 17.17 16.69 -9.98
N PRO A 197 18.05 17.53 -10.57
CA PRO A 197 19.47 17.45 -10.29
C PRO A 197 19.74 17.42 -8.78
N ALA A 198 20.79 16.71 -8.36
CA ALA A 198 21.17 16.73 -6.95
C ALA A 198 21.57 18.16 -6.58
N THR A 199 21.29 18.54 -5.34
CA THR A 199 21.46 19.89 -4.77
C THR A 199 20.57 20.98 -5.35
N TRP A 200 19.60 20.65 -6.22
CA TRP A 200 18.63 21.65 -6.69
C TRP A 200 17.38 21.61 -5.82
N THR A 201 16.99 22.76 -5.29
CA THR A 201 15.67 22.98 -4.71
C THR A 201 14.56 22.86 -5.77
N SER A 202 13.31 22.92 -5.33
CA SER A 202 12.13 23.04 -6.19
C SER A 202 11.26 24.18 -5.66
N ALA A 203 9.94 24.14 -5.93
CA ALA A 203 9.00 24.93 -5.15
C ALA A 203 8.87 24.42 -3.70
N ASP A 204 9.40 23.23 -3.39
CA ASP A 204 9.50 22.63 -2.05
C ASP A 204 10.98 22.60 -1.61
N ALA A 205 11.27 22.89 -0.34
CA ALA A 205 12.66 23.04 0.11
C ALA A 205 13.53 21.77 -0.07
N ALA A 206 12.92 20.58 -0.03
CA ALA A 206 13.61 19.30 -0.24
C ALA A 206 13.97 19.01 -1.72
N GLY A 207 13.59 19.88 -2.67
CA GLY A 207 13.73 19.59 -4.10
C GLY A 207 12.73 18.54 -4.61
N LEU A 208 11.64 18.31 -3.86
CA LEU A 208 10.57 17.37 -4.17
C LEU A 208 9.45 18.07 -4.95
N ALA A 209 8.62 17.30 -5.65
CA ALA A 209 7.36 17.82 -6.17
C ALA A 209 6.32 17.93 -5.04
N ILE A 210 5.60 19.05 -4.95
CA ILE A 210 4.58 19.32 -3.93
C ILE A 210 3.30 18.53 -4.22
N LEU A 211 2.74 18.64 -5.44
CA LEU A 211 1.44 18.08 -5.81
C LEU A 211 1.30 16.57 -5.48
N PRO A 212 2.29 15.71 -5.74
CA PRO A 212 2.23 14.29 -5.41
C PRO A 212 2.09 14.02 -3.91
N GLY A 213 2.51 14.94 -3.05
CA GLY A 213 2.41 14.82 -1.59
C GLY A 213 1.13 15.39 -0.98
N LEU A 214 0.22 15.99 -1.77
CA LEU A 214 -1.00 16.61 -1.24
C LEU A 214 -2.12 15.59 -1.03
N ALA A 215 -2.75 15.62 0.15
CA ALA A 215 -4.06 14.98 0.33
C ALA A 215 -5.12 15.68 -0.54
N ARG A 216 -5.88 14.93 -1.34
CA ARG A 216 -6.92 15.49 -2.22
C ARG A 216 -8.30 14.91 -1.90
N PHE A 217 -9.32 15.76 -1.96
CA PHE A 217 -10.69 15.40 -1.57
C PHE A 217 -11.23 14.22 -2.37
N ASP A 218 -11.07 14.24 -3.70
CA ASP A 218 -11.65 13.20 -4.56
C ASP A 218 -11.07 11.80 -4.26
N GLU A 219 -9.80 11.70 -3.87
CA GLU A 219 -9.17 10.43 -3.47
C GLU A 219 -9.68 9.94 -2.12
N ALA A 220 -9.74 10.84 -1.13
CA ALA A 220 -10.29 10.52 0.18
C ALA A 220 -11.76 10.11 0.08
N ALA A 221 -12.57 10.85 -0.68
CA ALA A 221 -13.97 10.52 -0.93
C ALA A 221 -14.15 9.18 -1.68
N ALA A 222 -13.21 8.84 -2.57
CA ALA A 222 -13.18 7.54 -3.24
C ALA A 222 -12.77 6.38 -2.30
N GLY A 223 -12.22 6.68 -1.12
CA GLY A 223 -11.92 5.72 -0.06
C GLY A 223 -10.44 5.33 0.07
N GLU A 224 -9.58 5.80 -0.83
CA GLU A 224 -8.13 5.56 -0.79
C GLU A 224 -7.33 6.74 -1.34
N VAL A 225 -6.31 7.14 -0.58
CA VAL A 225 -5.22 7.99 -1.04
C VAL A 225 -4.03 7.06 -1.30
N ALA A 226 -3.71 6.84 -2.58
CA ALA A 226 -2.81 5.77 -3.04
C ALA A 226 -1.35 6.20 -3.23
N HIS A 227 -0.88 7.13 -2.40
CA HIS A 227 0.48 7.67 -2.48
C HIS A 227 0.92 8.21 -1.11
N ALA A 228 2.21 8.51 -0.99
CA ALA A 228 2.78 9.18 0.17
C ALA A 228 2.30 10.63 0.24
N LEU A 229 2.18 11.15 1.46
CA LEU A 229 1.89 12.55 1.70
C LEU A 229 3.17 13.35 1.97
N ARG A 230 3.11 14.68 1.97
CA ARG A 230 4.19 15.54 2.44
C ARG A 230 3.86 16.17 3.79
N PHE A 231 4.89 16.45 4.58
CA PHE A 231 4.75 17.18 5.84
C PHE A 231 5.99 18.02 6.15
N THR A 232 5.89 18.87 7.18
CA THR A 232 6.98 19.74 7.63
C THR A 232 7.46 19.44 9.06
N ALA A 233 8.69 19.86 9.36
CA ALA A 233 9.31 19.77 10.68
C ALA A 233 9.96 21.11 11.09
N PRO A 234 10.08 21.43 12.39
CA PRO A 234 10.66 22.71 12.81
C PRO A 234 12.14 22.86 12.45
N GLN A 235 12.87 21.74 12.49
CA GLN A 235 14.29 21.71 12.25
C GLN A 235 14.66 20.40 11.54
N THR A 236 15.40 20.54 10.46
CA THR A 236 16.08 19.46 9.73
C THR A 236 17.59 19.58 9.93
N ARG A 237 18.35 18.56 9.54
CA ARG A 237 19.81 18.69 9.40
C ARG A 237 20.20 19.14 7.98
N ALA A 238 21.39 19.70 7.84
CA ALA A 238 22.08 20.06 6.60
C ALA A 238 22.49 18.79 5.83
N ALA A 239 21.46 18.02 5.43
CA ALA A 239 21.57 16.83 4.62
C ALA A 239 20.18 16.49 4.06
N PHE A 240 20.17 15.89 2.88
CA PHE A 240 19.01 15.20 2.32
C PHE A 240 19.28 13.71 2.12
N VAL A 241 18.21 12.93 2.02
CA VAL A 241 18.25 11.52 1.63
C VAL A 241 17.28 11.28 0.49
N TRP A 242 17.59 10.28 -0.34
CA TRP A 242 16.72 9.88 -1.44
C TRP A 242 15.26 9.68 -0.95
N PRO A 243 14.25 10.23 -1.66
CA PRO A 243 14.33 10.84 -2.99
C PRO A 243 14.53 12.37 -3.02
N ALA A 244 14.68 13.03 -1.85
CA ALA A 244 14.95 14.47 -1.82
C ALA A 244 16.28 14.79 -2.50
N ARG A 245 16.38 16.04 -2.99
CA ARG A 245 17.51 16.54 -3.76
C ARG A 245 18.19 17.73 -3.11
N HIS A 246 17.57 18.33 -2.10
CA HIS A 246 18.04 19.56 -1.49
C HIS A 246 17.75 19.59 0.02
N GLU A 247 18.43 20.48 0.74
CA GLU A 247 18.39 20.64 2.18
C GLU A 247 18.21 22.11 2.56
N ALA A 248 17.59 22.40 3.69
CA ALA A 248 17.29 23.79 4.09
C ALA A 248 17.72 24.08 5.52
N SER A 249 18.92 23.63 5.92
CA SER A 249 19.38 23.77 7.30
C SER A 249 20.88 24.00 7.38
N SER A 250 21.32 24.59 8.49
CA SER A 250 22.72 24.69 8.90
C SER A 250 23.07 23.77 10.08
N LEU A 251 22.11 22.98 10.58
CA LEU A 251 22.31 22.05 11.69
C LEU A 251 22.94 20.75 11.21
N ASP A 252 23.96 20.24 11.89
CA ASP A 252 24.65 18.99 11.52
C ASP A 252 24.26 17.77 12.40
N GLY A 253 23.52 18.02 13.48
CA GLY A 253 23.17 17.01 14.48
C GLY A 253 22.43 15.81 13.88
N ALA A 254 22.98 14.61 14.05
CA ALA A 254 22.43 13.38 13.46
C ALA A 254 21.04 12.98 13.99
N ASN A 255 20.58 13.59 15.08
CA ASN A 255 19.24 13.37 15.65
C ASN A 255 18.15 14.08 14.85
N TYR A 256 18.47 15.18 14.15
CA TYR A 256 17.53 15.85 13.29
C TYR A 256 17.31 15.04 12.00
N PRO A 257 16.07 14.92 11.51
CA PRO A 257 15.80 14.23 10.26
C PRO A 257 16.41 15.01 9.08
N PRO A 258 17.01 14.32 8.08
CA PRO A 258 17.32 14.93 6.79
C PRO A 258 16.04 15.18 5.97
N MET A 259 16.10 16.12 5.02
CA MET A 259 15.06 16.26 3.99
C MET A 259 14.88 14.94 3.23
N GLY A 260 13.64 14.63 2.85
CA GLY A 260 13.26 13.38 2.19
C GLY A 260 13.05 12.19 3.13
N GLN A 261 13.34 12.33 4.43
CA GLN A 261 13.11 11.24 5.38
C GLN A 261 11.63 10.80 5.38
N ARG A 262 11.40 9.50 5.16
CA ARG A 262 10.07 8.88 5.21
C ARG A 262 9.66 8.60 6.65
N PHE A 263 8.42 8.95 6.99
CA PHE A 263 7.74 8.56 8.22
C PHE A 263 6.45 7.80 7.88
N ARG A 264 5.99 6.93 8.77
CA ARG A 264 4.67 6.28 8.65
C ARG A 264 3.94 6.30 9.97
N LEU A 265 2.61 6.24 9.90
CA LEU A 265 1.76 6.00 11.06
C LEU A 265 1.96 4.55 11.54
N LYS A 266 2.15 4.36 12.83
CA LYS A 266 2.38 3.04 13.43
C LYS A 266 1.23 2.08 13.16
N ALA A 267 1.58 0.81 12.92
CA ALA A 267 0.60 -0.23 12.59
C ALA A 267 -0.48 -0.40 13.67
N GLY A 268 -0.16 -0.17 14.94
CA GLY A 268 -1.07 -0.31 16.08
C GLY A 268 -2.13 0.79 16.26
N VAL A 269 -2.05 1.90 15.53
CA VAL A 269 -3.04 3.00 15.66
C VAL A 269 -4.41 2.55 15.13
N ASP A 270 -5.47 2.66 15.91
CA ASP A 270 -6.80 2.28 15.46
C ASP A 270 -7.40 3.36 14.54
N VAL A 271 -7.55 3.01 13.25
CA VAL A 271 -8.14 3.91 12.25
C VAL A 271 -9.67 3.90 12.31
N ALA A 272 -10.28 2.83 12.80
CA ALA A 272 -11.74 2.68 12.78
C ALA A 272 -12.45 3.67 13.71
N GLY A 273 -11.75 4.19 14.73
CA GLY A 273 -12.26 5.21 15.64
C GLY A 273 -12.33 6.63 15.07
N PHE A 274 -11.77 6.88 13.88
CA PHE A 274 -11.77 8.20 13.24
C PHE A 274 -12.96 8.39 12.29
N PRO A 275 -13.37 9.65 12.00
CA PRO A 275 -14.39 9.95 11.01
C PRO A 275 -14.11 9.27 9.68
N ALA A 276 -15.15 8.72 9.03
CA ALA A 276 -15.01 7.92 7.81
C ALA A 276 -14.31 8.67 6.67
N SER A 277 -14.49 9.99 6.59
CA SER A 277 -13.85 10.90 5.64
C SER A 277 -12.33 11.01 5.81
N VAL A 278 -11.82 10.78 7.01
CA VAL A 278 -10.39 10.90 7.37
C VAL A 278 -9.66 9.55 7.31
N GLN A 279 -10.38 8.44 7.45
CA GLN A 279 -9.77 7.11 7.43
C GLN A 279 -8.93 6.79 6.18
N PRO A 280 -9.30 7.23 4.95
CA PRO A 280 -8.46 7.07 3.76
C PRO A 280 -7.07 7.71 3.92
N ILE A 281 -7.01 8.91 4.51
CA ILE A 281 -5.76 9.64 4.79
C ILE A 281 -4.91 8.85 5.80
N LEU A 282 -5.53 8.37 6.88
CA LEU A 282 -4.83 7.55 7.89
C LEU A 282 -4.32 6.23 7.32
N ARG A 283 -5.09 5.57 6.45
CA ARG A 283 -4.64 4.37 5.73
C ARG A 283 -3.45 4.72 4.83
N ALA A 284 -3.45 5.85 4.15
CA ALA A 284 -2.30 6.30 3.35
C ALA A 284 -1.06 6.53 4.21
N LEU A 285 -1.20 7.22 5.35
CA LEU A 285 -0.11 7.43 6.31
C LEU A 285 0.45 6.11 6.88
N LYS A 286 -0.35 5.05 6.98
CA LYS A 286 0.17 3.70 7.31
C LYS A 286 0.88 3.06 6.12
N ARG A 287 0.20 2.99 4.98
CA ARG A 287 0.61 2.19 3.81
C ARG A 287 1.78 2.83 3.07
N TYR A 288 1.65 4.11 2.73
CA TYR A 288 2.63 4.87 1.98
C TYR A 288 3.42 5.80 2.89
N GLY A 289 2.88 6.25 4.02
CA GLY A 289 3.59 7.19 4.89
C GLY A 289 3.62 8.60 4.33
N MET A 290 4.53 9.41 4.84
CA MET A 290 4.74 10.80 4.45
C MET A 290 6.22 11.15 4.38
N MET A 291 6.61 12.03 3.47
CA MET A 291 7.98 12.47 3.25
C MET A 291 8.19 13.88 3.82
N LEU A 292 9.27 14.04 4.58
CA LEU A 292 9.66 15.34 5.11
C LEU A 292 10.16 16.22 3.96
N ALA A 293 9.42 17.28 3.67
CA ALA A 293 9.63 18.07 2.46
C ALA A 293 10.13 19.48 2.75
N ASP A 294 9.78 20.04 3.92
CA ASP A 294 10.16 21.41 4.27
C ASP A 294 10.34 21.63 5.77
N ASN A 295 11.00 22.73 6.12
CA ASN A 295 11.00 23.27 7.45
C ASN A 295 9.73 24.09 7.68
N GLY A 296 9.05 23.82 8.79
CA GLY A 296 7.79 24.47 9.12
C GLY A 296 7.32 24.05 10.50
N SER A 297 6.02 24.15 10.74
CA SER A 297 5.46 23.74 12.02
C SER A 297 5.48 22.21 12.17
N PRO A 298 5.58 21.67 13.40
CA PRO A 298 5.78 20.24 13.60
C PRO A 298 4.56 19.42 13.18
N TRP A 299 4.76 18.44 12.30
CA TRP A 299 3.72 17.51 11.84
C TRP A 299 2.58 18.17 11.08
N TYR A 300 2.87 19.23 10.33
CA TYR A 300 1.88 19.86 9.46
C TYR A 300 1.79 19.04 8.16
N LEU A 301 0.66 18.38 7.97
CA LEU A 301 0.34 17.54 6.83
C LEU A 301 -0.35 18.39 5.76
N SER A 302 0.19 18.41 4.54
CA SER A 302 -0.35 19.26 3.48
C SER A 302 -1.42 18.57 2.64
N GLY A 303 -2.33 19.37 2.09
CA GLY A 303 -3.36 18.92 1.16
C GLY A 303 -3.84 20.05 0.25
N ALA A 304 -4.67 19.70 -0.72
CA ALA A 304 -5.32 20.66 -1.59
C ALA A 304 -6.60 21.20 -0.94
N PRO A 305 -6.87 22.53 -1.05
CA PRO A 305 -8.11 23.11 -0.58
C PRO A 305 -9.28 22.56 -1.40
N ASP A 306 -10.38 22.28 -0.72
CA ASP A 306 -11.64 21.87 -1.36
C ASP A 306 -12.83 22.24 -0.46
N PRO A 307 -13.87 22.93 -0.98
CA PRO A 307 -15.04 23.30 -0.18
C PRO A 307 -15.87 22.10 0.31
N ARG A 308 -15.61 20.89 -0.22
CA ARG A 308 -16.28 19.65 0.18
C ARG A 308 -15.64 19.00 1.40
N TRP A 309 -14.45 19.44 1.82
CA TRP A 309 -13.88 19.02 3.09
C TRP A 309 -14.80 19.39 4.26
N ASN A 310 -14.83 18.51 5.26
CA ASN A 310 -15.40 18.84 6.56
C ASN A 310 -14.24 19.15 7.51
N ASP A 311 -14.05 20.43 7.82
CA ASP A 311 -12.93 20.87 8.64
C ASP A 311 -13.01 20.31 10.06
N ASP A 312 -14.20 20.18 10.65
CA ASP A 312 -14.37 19.59 11.99
C ASP A 312 -13.91 18.12 12.02
N GLU A 313 -14.22 17.36 10.96
CA GLU A 313 -13.75 15.98 10.83
C GLU A 313 -12.25 15.92 10.55
N LEU A 314 -11.70 16.80 9.71
CA LEU A 314 -10.25 16.88 9.46
C LEU A 314 -9.48 17.14 10.76
N HIS A 315 -9.99 18.01 11.64
CA HIS A 315 -9.37 18.28 12.95
C HIS A 315 -9.29 17.04 13.86
N ALA A 316 -10.04 15.95 13.58
CA ALA A 316 -9.84 14.69 14.28
C ALA A 316 -8.42 14.13 14.11
N LEU A 317 -7.71 14.49 13.03
CA LEU A 317 -6.29 14.15 12.84
C LEU A 317 -5.41 14.61 14.00
N ALA A 318 -5.78 15.70 14.69
CA ALA A 318 -5.05 16.23 15.84
C ALA A 318 -5.13 15.35 17.10
N ALA A 319 -5.93 14.28 17.08
CA ALA A 319 -5.90 13.24 18.12
C ALA A 319 -4.63 12.38 18.05
N LEU A 320 -3.94 12.36 16.89
CA LEU A 320 -2.65 11.70 16.73
C LEU A 320 -1.52 12.65 17.14
N ALA A 321 -0.48 12.11 17.76
CA ALA A 321 0.74 12.83 18.10
C ALA A 321 1.94 12.30 17.33
N GLY A 322 3.06 13.05 17.34
CA GLY A 322 4.32 12.58 16.75
C GLY A 322 4.75 11.19 17.21
N ALA A 323 4.44 10.80 18.46
CA ALA A 323 4.70 9.48 19.03
C ALA A 323 3.94 8.34 18.31
N ASP A 324 2.89 8.63 17.54
CA ASP A 324 2.17 7.67 16.71
C ASP A 324 2.87 7.41 15.37
N PHE A 325 3.92 8.17 15.06
CA PHE A 325 4.72 8.02 13.86
C PHE A 325 6.08 7.38 14.14
N GLU A 326 6.65 6.79 13.12
CA GLU A 326 8.01 6.25 13.13
C GLU A 326 8.71 6.54 11.81
N ALA A 327 10.01 6.83 11.87
CA ALA A 327 10.82 6.98 10.68
C ALA A 327 11.04 5.60 10.03
N VAL A 328 10.96 5.53 8.72
CA VAL A 328 11.10 4.29 7.96
C VAL A 328 12.47 4.28 7.27
N ASP A 329 13.15 3.13 7.30
CA ASP A 329 14.33 2.91 6.49
C ASP A 329 13.91 2.48 5.07
N VAL A 330 14.16 3.36 4.11
CA VAL A 330 13.81 3.19 2.70
C VAL A 330 15.01 2.79 1.82
N SER A 331 16.16 2.48 2.42
CA SER A 331 17.40 2.14 1.69
C SER A 331 17.27 0.94 0.76
N SER A 332 16.34 0.03 1.05
CA SER A 332 16.04 -1.11 0.19
C SER A 332 15.30 -0.75 -1.10
N LEU A 333 14.60 0.40 -1.13
CA LEU A 333 13.76 0.81 -2.25
C LEU A 333 14.56 1.36 -3.43
N GLY A 334 15.55 2.22 -3.21
CA GLY A 334 16.21 2.95 -4.31
C GLY A 334 17.01 2.04 -5.23
N VAL A 335 16.71 2.04 -6.54
CA VAL A 335 17.49 1.34 -7.58
C VAL A 335 18.69 2.18 -7.99
N ASP A 336 18.40 3.44 -8.28
CA ASP A 336 19.26 4.45 -8.86
C ASP A 336 19.12 5.71 -7.99
N PRO A 337 20.20 6.25 -7.42
CA PRO A 337 20.14 7.44 -6.59
C PRO A 337 19.59 8.68 -7.31
N ASP A 338 19.60 8.71 -8.65
CA ASP A 338 19.15 9.84 -9.47
C ASP A 338 17.75 9.63 -10.09
N ALA A 339 17.09 8.53 -9.76
CA ALA A 339 15.71 8.28 -10.16
C ALA A 339 14.82 8.00 -8.95
N GLY A 340 13.56 8.44 -9.02
CA GLY A 340 12.51 8.11 -8.05
C GLY A 340 11.98 6.70 -8.21
N ALA A 341 12.54 5.91 -9.14
CA ALA A 341 12.16 4.53 -9.39
C ALA A 341 12.62 3.66 -8.21
N THR A 342 11.71 2.84 -7.72
CA THR A 342 12.04 1.87 -6.68
C THR A 342 12.32 0.50 -7.30
N ARG A 343 13.00 -0.41 -6.58
CA ARG A 343 13.32 -1.79 -6.99
C ARG A 343 12.09 -2.67 -7.21
N ALA A 344 10.93 -2.05 -7.38
CA ALA A 344 9.62 -2.64 -7.29
C ALA A 344 9.44 -3.35 -5.93
N GLY A 345 8.95 -2.59 -4.95
CA GLY A 345 7.69 -3.07 -4.40
C GLY A 345 6.72 -3.06 -5.59
N THR A 346 6.33 -4.23 -6.08
CA THR A 346 5.60 -4.43 -7.34
C THR A 346 4.49 -3.38 -7.54
N PRO A 347 4.34 -2.80 -8.75
CA PRO A 347 3.27 -1.83 -9.05
C PRO A 347 1.90 -2.33 -8.56
N ALA A 348 1.06 -1.39 -8.11
CA ALA A 348 -0.37 -1.64 -7.93
C ALA A 348 -0.96 -2.14 -9.27
N GLY A 349 -1.07 -3.46 -9.42
CA GLY A 349 -1.53 -4.14 -10.63
C GLY A 349 -1.09 -5.59 -10.78
N GLY A 350 -0.01 -6.02 -10.13
CA GLY A 350 0.43 -7.43 -10.11
C GLY A 350 1.19 -7.77 -8.83
N ARG A 351 1.03 -8.99 -8.32
CA ARG A 351 1.96 -9.61 -7.36
C ARG A 351 2.97 -10.45 -8.16
N THR A 352 4.09 -10.81 -7.53
CA THR A 352 5.03 -11.77 -8.10
C THR A 352 4.89 -13.10 -7.35
N ALA A 353 4.70 -14.20 -8.08
CA ALA A 353 4.87 -15.54 -7.52
C ALA A 353 6.36 -15.89 -7.55
N ILE A 354 6.94 -16.17 -6.39
CA ILE A 354 8.35 -16.51 -6.20
C ILE A 354 8.48 -18.03 -6.11
N GLU A 355 9.42 -18.60 -6.88
CA GLU A 355 9.72 -20.02 -6.82
C GLU A 355 10.76 -20.35 -5.73
N PHE A 356 10.45 -21.42 -5.00
CA PHE A 356 11.32 -22.07 -4.03
C PHE A 356 11.55 -23.52 -4.43
N HIS A 357 12.75 -24.03 -4.15
CA HIS A 357 13.10 -25.44 -4.35
C HIS A 357 13.56 -26.07 -3.04
N ARG A 358 13.11 -27.30 -2.83
CA ARG A 358 13.52 -28.17 -1.72
C ARG A 358 14.35 -29.33 -2.25
N ALA A 359 15.66 -29.23 -2.08
CA ALA A 359 16.63 -30.16 -2.65
C ALA A 359 16.45 -31.62 -2.20
N SER A 360 15.99 -31.86 -0.95
CA SER A 360 15.83 -33.21 -0.41
C SER A 360 14.78 -34.06 -1.12
N ALA A 361 13.76 -33.41 -1.68
CA ALA A 361 12.69 -34.06 -2.45
C ALA A 361 12.74 -33.71 -3.94
N ASP A 362 13.59 -32.77 -4.34
CA ASP A 362 13.56 -32.15 -5.67
C ASP A 362 12.15 -31.59 -5.99
N HIS A 363 11.57 -30.88 -5.02
CA HIS A 363 10.24 -30.29 -5.13
C HIS A 363 10.33 -28.79 -5.35
N SER A 364 9.52 -28.28 -6.28
CA SER A 364 9.31 -26.85 -6.50
C SER A 364 8.01 -26.41 -5.85
N PHE A 365 8.01 -25.18 -5.35
CA PHE A 365 6.85 -24.51 -4.77
C PHE A 365 6.84 -23.06 -5.19
N VAL A 366 5.66 -22.48 -5.38
CA VAL A 366 5.51 -21.07 -5.72
C VAL A 366 4.56 -20.40 -4.74
N SER A 367 4.89 -19.20 -4.30
CA SER A 367 4.00 -18.37 -3.49
C SER A 367 4.01 -16.93 -3.95
N SER A 368 2.85 -16.29 -3.91
CA SER A 368 2.68 -14.84 -4.04
C SER A 368 2.18 -14.19 -2.75
N ASP A 369 2.05 -14.98 -1.67
CA ASP A 369 1.68 -14.49 -0.35
C ASP A 369 2.93 -14.01 0.40
N ALA A 370 2.91 -12.74 0.83
CA ALA A 370 4.07 -12.12 1.43
C ALA A 370 4.48 -12.76 2.77
N ALA A 371 3.52 -13.26 3.55
CA ALA A 371 3.82 -13.90 4.83
C ALA A 371 4.39 -15.31 4.63
N GLU A 372 3.88 -16.07 3.66
CA GLU A 372 4.40 -17.38 3.29
C GLU A 372 5.81 -17.29 2.70
N ILE A 373 6.05 -16.32 1.82
CA ILE A 373 7.40 -16.01 1.28
C ILE A 373 8.36 -15.68 2.42
N ALA A 374 7.97 -14.78 3.34
CA ALA A 374 8.82 -14.40 4.46
C ALA A 374 9.13 -15.58 5.39
N ALA A 375 8.16 -16.49 5.61
CA ALA A 375 8.38 -17.71 6.40
C ALA A 375 9.36 -18.69 5.71
N LEU A 376 9.26 -18.84 4.38
CA LEU A 376 10.20 -19.65 3.60
C LEU A 376 11.61 -19.06 3.64
N ASP A 377 11.75 -17.74 3.46
CA ASP A 377 13.04 -17.05 3.50
C ASP A 377 13.69 -17.10 4.89
N ALA A 378 12.88 -17.00 5.95
CA ALA A 378 13.33 -17.11 7.33
C ALA A 378 13.67 -18.56 7.75
N GLY A 379 13.48 -19.54 6.85
CA GLY A 379 13.75 -20.95 7.13
C GLY A 379 12.78 -21.57 8.13
N VAL A 380 11.59 -20.98 8.32
CA VAL A 380 10.52 -21.56 9.16
C VAL A 380 10.15 -22.95 8.63
N PHE A 381 10.11 -23.09 7.30
CA PHE A 381 9.99 -24.37 6.62
C PHE A 381 11.37 -24.81 6.14
N ALA A 382 11.95 -25.81 6.81
CA ALA A 382 13.31 -26.25 6.54
C ALA A 382 13.50 -26.79 5.10
N GLY A 383 14.63 -26.44 4.50
CA GLY A 383 15.09 -27.00 3.22
C GLY A 383 14.61 -26.29 1.96
N TRP A 384 13.76 -25.27 2.06
CA TRP A 384 13.34 -24.45 0.92
C TRP A 384 14.31 -23.31 0.66
N THR A 385 14.64 -23.08 -0.61
CA THR A 385 15.52 -21.99 -1.04
C THR A 385 14.97 -21.33 -2.29
N ARG A 386 15.09 -20.00 -2.41
CA ARG A 386 14.70 -19.29 -3.63
C ARG A 386 15.53 -19.77 -4.81
N THR A 387 14.89 -20.04 -5.95
CA THR A 387 15.58 -20.49 -7.18
C THR A 387 16.06 -19.33 -8.04
N GLY A 388 15.50 -18.13 -7.82
CA GLY A 388 15.65 -16.97 -8.71
C GLY A 388 14.59 -16.91 -9.82
N GLU A 389 13.80 -17.97 -10.01
CA GLU A 389 12.66 -17.96 -10.93
C GLU A 389 11.44 -17.30 -10.29
N SER A 390 10.67 -16.58 -11.10
CA SER A 390 9.42 -15.94 -10.68
C SER A 390 8.55 -15.60 -11.88
N PHE A 391 7.29 -15.28 -11.63
CA PHE A 391 6.38 -14.78 -12.66
C PHE A 391 5.33 -13.83 -12.08
N GLY A 392 4.79 -12.95 -12.92
CA GLY A 392 3.69 -12.07 -12.55
C GLY A 392 2.41 -12.85 -12.28
N VAL A 393 1.65 -12.43 -11.29
CA VAL A 393 0.28 -12.89 -11.01
C VAL A 393 -0.56 -11.69 -10.59
N GLU A 394 -1.87 -11.79 -10.68
CA GLU A 394 -2.75 -10.77 -10.11
C GLU A 394 -3.14 -11.14 -8.67
N PRO A 395 -3.36 -10.17 -7.78
CA PRO A 395 -3.84 -10.44 -6.43
C PRO A 395 -5.11 -11.30 -6.42
N ALA A 396 -5.25 -12.16 -5.41
CA ALA A 396 -6.54 -12.79 -5.12
C ALA A 396 -7.63 -11.71 -4.97
N GLY A 397 -8.82 -11.97 -5.51
CA GLY A 397 -9.94 -11.04 -5.62
C GLY A 397 -9.94 -10.19 -6.89
N THR A 398 -8.91 -10.26 -7.75
CA THR A 398 -8.88 -9.50 -9.00
C THR A 398 -9.92 -10.02 -9.99
N ARG A 399 -10.80 -9.15 -10.50
CA ARG A 399 -11.94 -9.51 -11.36
C ARG A 399 -12.16 -8.58 -12.57
N SER A 400 -11.32 -7.58 -12.78
CA SER A 400 -11.43 -6.66 -13.93
C SER A 400 -10.65 -7.18 -15.14
N GLY A 401 -11.21 -7.02 -16.34
CA GLY A 401 -10.61 -7.47 -17.61
C GLY A 401 -11.15 -8.82 -18.11
N ALA A 402 -11.01 -9.08 -19.41
CA ALA A 402 -11.42 -10.35 -20.02
C ALA A 402 -10.45 -11.49 -19.60
N GLN A 403 -11.00 -12.69 -19.36
CA GLN A 403 -10.27 -13.96 -19.15
C GLN A 403 -9.49 -14.13 -17.82
N ARG A 404 -9.80 -13.36 -16.76
CA ARG A 404 -9.21 -13.57 -15.43
C ARG A 404 -9.82 -14.78 -14.71
N THR A 405 -8.97 -15.68 -14.22
CA THR A 405 -9.39 -16.93 -13.58
C THR A 405 -8.66 -17.16 -12.25
N PRO A 406 -9.38 -17.42 -11.15
CA PRO A 406 -8.80 -17.79 -9.86
C PRO A 406 -7.94 -19.05 -9.98
N VAL A 407 -6.78 -19.05 -9.32
CA VAL A 407 -5.92 -20.23 -9.22
C VAL A 407 -6.16 -20.95 -7.91
N CYS A 408 -6.69 -22.16 -7.99
CA CYS A 408 -6.83 -23.04 -6.82
C CYS A 408 -5.46 -23.63 -6.44
N ARG A 409 -5.21 -23.76 -5.13
CA ARG A 409 -4.03 -24.42 -4.57
C ARG A 409 -4.45 -25.66 -3.81
N PHE A 410 -3.82 -26.79 -4.15
CA PHE A 410 -3.96 -28.05 -3.44
C PHE A 410 -2.64 -28.45 -2.80
N TYR A 411 -2.75 -29.05 -1.62
CA TYR A 411 -1.66 -29.74 -0.95
C TYR A 411 -1.89 -31.25 -1.02
N GLY A 412 -0.91 -31.95 -1.58
CA GLY A 412 -0.86 -33.39 -1.65
C GLY A 412 -0.45 -33.96 -0.29
N ARG A 413 -1.34 -34.74 0.32
CA ARG A 413 -1.16 -35.32 1.65
C ARG A 413 0.08 -36.20 1.72
N PRO A 414 0.97 -36.01 2.71
CA PRO A 414 2.12 -36.89 2.93
C PRO A 414 1.71 -38.35 3.16
N GLU A 415 0.56 -38.59 3.79
CA GLU A 415 0.00 -39.95 4.00
C GLU A 415 -0.36 -40.66 2.68
N ALA A 416 -0.61 -39.91 1.60
CA ALA A 416 -0.79 -40.44 0.25
C ALA A 416 0.54 -40.60 -0.52
N GLY A 417 1.66 -40.18 0.07
CA GLY A 417 2.99 -40.21 -0.52
C GLY A 417 3.29 -39.04 -1.47
N LEU A 418 2.58 -37.92 -1.34
CA LEU A 418 2.69 -36.76 -2.22
C LEU A 418 3.64 -35.68 -1.66
N ASP A 419 3.25 -35.01 -0.56
CA ASP A 419 4.00 -33.88 0.04
C ASP A 419 4.43 -32.82 -1.01
N SER A 420 3.47 -32.43 -1.84
CA SER A 420 3.67 -31.55 -3.00
C SER A 420 2.48 -30.62 -3.20
N HIS A 421 2.64 -29.59 -4.03
CA HIS A 421 1.58 -28.64 -4.33
C HIS A 421 1.17 -28.70 -5.79
N PHE A 422 -0.13 -28.49 -6.02
CA PHE A 422 -0.74 -28.42 -7.34
C PHE A 422 -1.56 -27.14 -7.47
N PHE A 423 -1.40 -26.45 -8.60
CA PHE A 423 -2.06 -25.19 -8.90
C PHE A 423 -2.77 -25.29 -10.25
N SER A 424 -4.01 -24.79 -10.30
CA SER A 424 -4.78 -24.75 -11.54
C SER A 424 -5.65 -23.50 -11.62
N ALA A 425 -5.63 -22.86 -12.78
CA ALA A 425 -6.58 -21.83 -13.16
C ALA A 425 -7.85 -22.41 -13.82
N SER A 426 -7.96 -23.72 -14.03
CA SER A 426 -9.12 -24.32 -14.69
C SER A 426 -10.16 -24.72 -13.63
N PRO A 427 -11.36 -24.10 -13.60
CA PRO A 427 -12.39 -24.47 -12.64
C PRO A 427 -12.84 -25.93 -12.79
N ALA A 428 -12.76 -26.48 -14.00
CA ALA A 428 -13.06 -27.88 -14.27
C ALA A 428 -11.99 -28.81 -13.70
N GLU A 429 -10.71 -28.45 -13.83
CA GLU A 429 -9.60 -29.23 -13.26
C GLU A 429 -9.62 -29.18 -11.73
N CYS A 430 -9.79 -27.99 -11.13
CA CYS A 430 -9.94 -27.86 -9.67
C CYS A 430 -11.08 -28.75 -9.14
N ARG A 431 -12.23 -28.78 -9.84
CA ARG A 431 -13.36 -29.65 -9.45
C ARG A 431 -13.04 -31.13 -9.62
N GLN A 432 -12.37 -31.52 -10.70
CA GLN A 432 -11.97 -32.92 -10.91
C GLN A 432 -10.99 -33.42 -9.85
N VAL A 433 -10.05 -32.58 -9.39
CA VAL A 433 -9.14 -32.93 -8.28
C VAL A 433 -9.93 -33.21 -7.00
N ILE A 434 -10.89 -32.35 -6.66
CA ILE A 434 -11.76 -32.54 -5.50
C ILE A 434 -12.57 -33.84 -5.63
N ASP A 435 -13.24 -34.03 -6.77
CA ASP A 435 -14.20 -35.13 -6.95
C ASP A 435 -13.53 -36.51 -7.07
N ARG A 436 -12.34 -36.57 -7.69
CA ARG A 436 -11.66 -37.84 -8.00
C ARG A 436 -10.50 -38.17 -7.08
N TYR A 437 -9.84 -37.14 -6.53
CA TYR A 437 -8.59 -37.28 -5.80
C TYR A 437 -8.62 -36.61 -4.43
N GLY A 438 -9.79 -36.22 -3.91
CA GLY A 438 -9.92 -35.51 -2.63
C GLY A 438 -9.45 -36.28 -1.39
N ALA A 439 -9.23 -37.60 -1.51
CA ALA A 439 -8.59 -38.41 -0.47
C ALA A 439 -7.08 -38.12 -0.37
N ASP A 440 -6.43 -37.81 -1.49
CA ASP A 440 -4.98 -37.60 -1.58
C ASP A 440 -4.63 -36.10 -1.65
N TRP A 441 -5.51 -35.28 -2.25
CA TRP A 441 -5.31 -33.84 -2.46
C TRP A 441 -6.30 -33.02 -1.64
N GLN A 442 -5.76 -32.18 -0.74
CA GLN A 442 -6.54 -31.23 0.03
C GLN A 442 -6.58 -29.87 -0.68
N LEU A 443 -7.77 -29.32 -0.91
CA LEU A 443 -7.91 -27.93 -1.34
C LEU A 443 -7.53 -27.02 -0.17
N GLU A 444 -6.40 -26.32 -0.27
CA GLU A 444 -5.98 -25.34 0.73
C GLU A 444 -6.64 -23.98 0.51
N SER A 445 -6.72 -23.57 -0.76
CA SER A 445 -7.41 -22.34 -1.14
C SER A 445 -8.03 -22.46 -2.53
N PRO A 446 -9.28 -22.03 -2.72
CA PRO A 446 -9.88 -21.93 -4.05
C PRO A 446 -9.25 -20.81 -4.89
N GLU A 447 -8.46 -19.91 -4.27
CA GLU A 447 -7.85 -18.76 -4.93
C GLU A 447 -6.63 -18.25 -4.15
N VAL A 448 -5.43 -18.52 -4.67
CA VAL A 448 -4.18 -17.95 -4.12
C VAL A 448 -3.71 -16.72 -4.88
N PHE A 449 -4.07 -16.62 -6.16
CA PHE A 449 -3.85 -15.48 -7.03
C PHE A 449 -4.72 -15.65 -8.28
N VAL A 450 -4.67 -14.68 -9.18
CA VAL A 450 -5.44 -14.65 -10.44
C VAL A 450 -4.48 -14.61 -11.62
N VAL A 451 -4.81 -15.36 -12.67
CA VAL A 451 -4.09 -15.38 -13.97
C VAL A 451 -5.10 -15.40 -15.11
N ALA A 452 -4.65 -15.41 -16.36
CA ALA A 452 -5.51 -15.72 -17.49
C ALA A 452 -5.40 -17.18 -17.93
N LEU A 453 -6.42 -17.68 -18.62
CA LEU A 453 -6.35 -18.96 -19.34
C LEU A 453 -5.97 -18.71 -20.80
N PRO A 454 -5.12 -19.55 -21.40
CA PRO A 454 -4.85 -19.49 -22.83
C PRO A 454 -6.07 -19.95 -23.63
N ASP A 455 -6.06 -19.66 -24.93
CA ASP A 455 -6.98 -20.29 -25.87
C ASP A 455 -6.79 -21.82 -25.85
N ALA A 456 -7.89 -22.56 -25.72
CA ALA A 456 -7.83 -24.00 -25.47
C ALA A 456 -7.27 -24.80 -26.66
N ALA A 457 -7.42 -24.31 -27.89
CA ALA A 457 -6.98 -25.00 -29.09
C ALA A 457 -5.54 -24.65 -29.48
N SER A 458 -5.21 -23.36 -29.45
CA SER A 458 -3.92 -22.83 -29.90
C SER A 458 -2.89 -22.67 -28.78
N GLY A 459 -3.33 -22.60 -27.51
CA GLY A 459 -2.45 -22.24 -26.39
C GLY A 459 -2.08 -20.75 -26.35
N ALA A 460 -2.66 -19.91 -27.21
CA ALA A 460 -2.32 -18.49 -27.30
C ALA A 460 -2.77 -17.74 -26.05
N CYS A 461 -1.87 -16.92 -25.48
CA CYS A 461 -2.18 -16.09 -24.34
C CYS A 461 -2.85 -14.78 -24.74
N PRO A 462 -3.79 -14.26 -23.92
CA PRO A 462 -4.42 -12.96 -24.16
C PRO A 462 -3.41 -11.80 -24.16
N THR A 463 -3.73 -10.70 -24.83
CA THR A 463 -2.89 -9.49 -24.87
C THR A 463 -2.50 -9.03 -23.45
N GLY A 464 -1.23 -8.69 -23.25
CA GLY A 464 -0.70 -8.25 -21.95
C GLY A 464 -0.35 -9.41 -21.00
N THR A 465 -0.38 -10.65 -21.48
CA THR A 465 0.04 -11.83 -20.71
C THR A 465 1.05 -12.67 -21.51
N VAL A 466 1.85 -13.46 -20.79
CA VAL A 466 2.85 -14.38 -21.33
C VAL A 466 2.52 -15.82 -20.94
N PRO A 467 2.91 -16.83 -21.75
CA PRO A 467 2.73 -18.24 -21.41
C PRO A 467 3.34 -18.60 -20.05
N LEU A 468 2.53 -19.23 -19.21
CA LEU A 468 2.95 -19.88 -17.96
C LEU A 468 2.82 -21.38 -18.15
N TYR A 469 3.95 -22.07 -18.15
CA TYR A 469 4.05 -23.50 -18.37
C TYR A 469 4.00 -24.26 -17.05
N ARG A 470 3.31 -25.40 -17.03
CA ARG A 470 3.30 -26.36 -15.92
C ARG A 470 3.95 -27.66 -16.39
N VAL A 471 4.93 -28.17 -15.63
CA VAL A 471 5.56 -29.46 -15.90
C VAL A 471 5.42 -30.36 -14.67
N PHE A 472 4.76 -31.50 -14.86
CA PHE A 472 4.64 -32.57 -13.89
C PHE A 472 5.91 -33.43 -13.91
N ASN A 473 6.45 -33.76 -12.74
CA ASN A 473 7.70 -34.51 -12.64
C ASN A 473 7.60 -36.00 -13.07
N GLY A 474 6.39 -36.53 -13.33
CA GLY A 474 6.20 -37.92 -13.74
C GLY A 474 6.41 -38.95 -12.62
N ARG A 475 6.61 -38.51 -11.38
CA ARG A 475 6.91 -39.37 -10.22
C ARG A 475 5.67 -39.55 -9.34
N ARG A 476 5.73 -40.52 -8.43
CA ARG A 476 4.63 -40.83 -7.48
C ARG A 476 4.37 -39.70 -6.47
N ASP A 477 5.38 -38.89 -6.14
CA ASP A 477 5.29 -37.74 -5.23
C ASP A 477 4.61 -36.50 -5.85
N ALA A 478 4.44 -36.52 -7.16
CA ALA A 478 3.61 -35.61 -7.95
C ALA A 478 3.87 -34.10 -7.82
N ASN A 479 5.14 -33.69 -7.85
CA ASN A 479 5.48 -32.28 -7.88
C ASN A 479 5.27 -31.65 -9.26
N HIS A 480 4.73 -30.43 -9.28
CA HIS A 480 4.55 -29.62 -10.47
C HIS A 480 5.38 -28.34 -10.36
N ARG A 481 6.10 -28.01 -11.43
CA ARG A 481 6.90 -26.77 -11.53
C ARG A 481 6.29 -25.82 -12.55
N TYR A 482 6.34 -24.52 -12.25
CA TYR A 482 5.70 -23.45 -13.03
C TYR A 482 6.76 -22.45 -13.51
N THR A 483 6.76 -22.11 -14.80
CA THR A 483 7.73 -21.15 -15.34
C THR A 483 7.20 -20.41 -16.57
N VAL A 484 7.63 -19.17 -16.75
CA VAL A 484 7.43 -18.41 -17.99
C VAL A 484 8.58 -18.59 -18.99
N SER A 485 9.64 -19.33 -18.63
CA SER A 485 10.82 -19.57 -19.47
C SER A 485 10.62 -20.80 -20.36
N PRO A 486 10.52 -20.64 -21.70
CA PRO A 486 10.41 -21.77 -22.62
C PRO A 486 11.66 -22.67 -22.57
N ALA A 487 12.84 -22.09 -22.32
CA ALA A 487 14.09 -22.82 -22.17
C ALA A 487 14.10 -23.69 -20.90
N LEU A 488 13.58 -23.18 -19.77
CA LEU A 488 13.44 -23.97 -18.56
C LEU A 488 12.43 -25.10 -18.74
N ARG A 489 11.27 -24.82 -19.36
CA ARG A 489 10.31 -25.87 -19.76
C ARG A 489 10.96 -26.97 -20.59
N ALA A 490 11.68 -26.60 -21.65
CA ALA A 490 12.33 -27.57 -22.52
C ALA A 490 13.34 -28.45 -21.75
N ARG A 491 14.10 -27.87 -20.81
CA ARG A 491 15.01 -28.62 -19.95
C ARG A 491 14.28 -29.60 -19.03
N MET A 492 13.16 -29.19 -18.42
CA MET A 492 12.36 -30.09 -17.56
C MET A 492 11.78 -31.26 -18.35
N VAL A 493 11.27 -31.02 -19.55
CA VAL A 493 10.74 -32.07 -20.43
C VAL A 493 11.84 -33.01 -20.90
N ALA A 494 13.00 -32.47 -21.29
CA ALA A 494 14.16 -33.28 -21.65
C ALA A 494 14.68 -34.15 -20.49
N ALA A 495 14.46 -33.72 -19.25
CA ALA A 495 14.76 -34.48 -18.04
C ALA A 495 13.69 -35.54 -17.67
N GLY A 496 12.66 -35.73 -18.51
CA GLY A 496 11.60 -36.72 -18.30
C GLY A 496 10.29 -36.16 -17.72
N GLY A 497 10.19 -34.85 -17.53
CA GLY A 497 8.96 -34.20 -17.10
C GLY A 497 7.87 -34.20 -18.19
N ILE A 498 6.61 -34.17 -17.75
CA ILE A 498 5.43 -34.14 -18.61
C ILE A 498 4.89 -32.71 -18.65
N ALA A 499 4.95 -32.06 -19.82
CA ALA A 499 4.36 -30.73 -20.00
C ALA A 499 2.83 -30.84 -20.07
N GLU A 500 2.14 -30.01 -19.29
CA GLU A 500 0.69 -30.01 -19.18
C GLU A 500 0.13 -28.64 -19.58
N GLY A 501 -0.96 -28.63 -20.36
CA GLY A 501 -1.62 -27.40 -20.76
C GLY A 501 -2.32 -27.50 -22.11
N TYR A 502 -2.56 -26.33 -22.70
CA TYR A 502 -3.31 -26.14 -23.93
C TYR A 502 -2.40 -25.88 -25.13
N GLY A 503 -2.88 -26.23 -26.32
CA GLY A 503 -2.14 -26.03 -27.58
C GLY A 503 -0.88 -26.89 -27.72
N PRO A 504 -0.15 -26.72 -28.84
CA PRO A 504 1.06 -27.50 -29.13
C PRO A 504 2.21 -27.26 -28.13
N ASP A 505 2.24 -26.07 -27.52
CA ASP A 505 3.26 -25.70 -26.54
C ASP A 505 2.91 -26.07 -25.10
N ALA A 506 1.75 -26.70 -24.86
CA ALA A 506 1.26 -27.07 -23.53
C ALA A 506 1.33 -25.88 -22.56
N VAL A 507 0.70 -24.76 -22.93
CA VAL A 507 0.60 -23.57 -22.08
C VAL A 507 -0.46 -23.84 -21.03
N ALA A 508 -0.10 -23.88 -19.75
CA ALA A 508 -1.04 -24.22 -18.68
C ALA A 508 -1.93 -23.03 -18.30
N MET A 509 -1.32 -21.85 -18.23
CA MET A 509 -1.89 -20.59 -17.76
C MET A 509 -1.23 -19.42 -18.50
N CYS A 510 -1.72 -18.21 -18.31
CA CYS A 510 -1.15 -17.00 -18.87
C CYS A 510 -0.91 -15.98 -17.75
N ALA A 511 0.36 -15.72 -17.44
CA ALA A 511 0.79 -14.78 -16.41
C ALA A 511 0.81 -13.34 -16.97
N PRO A 512 0.49 -12.30 -16.19
CA PRO A 512 0.83 -10.93 -16.56
C PRO A 512 2.26 -10.82 -17.08
N ALA A 513 2.42 -10.15 -18.22
CA ALA A 513 3.75 -9.90 -18.74
C ALA A 513 4.56 -9.10 -17.71
N PRO A 514 5.86 -9.41 -17.50
CA PRO A 514 6.73 -8.51 -16.78
C PRO A 514 6.69 -7.13 -17.49
N PRO A 515 6.68 -6.02 -16.72
CA PRO A 515 6.62 -4.67 -17.29
C PRO A 515 7.80 -4.38 -18.23
#